data_AF-A0A1D8S3T1-F1
#
_entry.id   AF-A0A1D8S3T1-F1
#
_cell.length_a   1.000
_cell.length_b   1.000
_cell.length_c   1.000
_cell.angle_alpha   90.00
_cell.angle_beta   90.00
_cell.angle_gamma   90.00
#
_symmetry.space_group_name_H-M   'P 1'
#
loop_
_entity.id
_entity.type
_entity.pdbx_description
1 polymer ?
#
loop_
_entity_poly.entity_id
_entity_poly.type
_entity_poly.pdbx_seq_one_letter_code
_entity_poly.pdbx_strand_id
1 'polypeptide(L)'
;MENSDDAIGVAVSEAGKRLNEADLEYVEVQPGLTSCPACGEPLDAAFLAADTALVGLELEMTIFNAESDEHASRIAKSEVGGALRDVPLKVIEVIEEAEDDEE
;
A
#
# COMPACT_ATOMS: atom_id res chain seq x y z
N MET A 1 -1.18 10.81 19.14
CA MET A 1 -0.64 11.33 17.87
C MET A 1 -0.78 12.84 17.95
N GLU A 2 0.31 13.57 17.71
CA GLU A 2 0.32 15.02 17.90
C GLU A 2 0.00 15.76 16.59
N ASN A 3 0.32 15.15 15.44
CA ASN A 3 -0.04 15.64 14.10
C ASN A 3 -0.30 14.47 13.12
N SER A 4 -0.70 14.82 11.89
CA SER A 4 -0.99 13.86 10.80
C SER A 4 0.26 13.12 10.32
N ASP A 5 1.42 13.78 10.33
CA ASP A 5 2.70 13.23 9.86
C ASP A 5 3.20 12.11 10.78
N ASP A 6 3.01 12.24 12.09
CA ASP A 6 3.32 11.22 13.08
C ASP A 6 2.50 9.95 12.81
N ALA A 7 1.22 10.13 12.46
CA ALA A 7 0.32 9.03 12.14
C ALA A 7 0.79 8.29 10.90
N ILE A 8 1.20 9.02 9.86
CA ILE A 8 1.77 8.46 8.64
C ILE A 8 3.03 7.66 8.96
N GLY A 9 3.96 8.25 9.70
CA GLY A 9 5.22 7.60 10.07
C GLY A 9 5.01 6.29 10.85
N VAL A 10 4.08 6.28 11.80
CA VAL A 10 3.68 5.07 12.53
C VAL A 10 3.08 4.02 11.60
N ALA A 11 2.16 4.41 10.70
CA ALA A 11 1.50 3.49 9.79
C ALA A 11 2.48 2.84 8.80
N VAL A 12 3.38 3.62 8.19
CA VAL A 12 4.42 3.13 7.29
C VAL A 12 5.35 2.15 8.03
N SER A 13 5.77 2.52 9.24
CA SER A 13 6.69 1.68 10.05
C SER A 13 6.04 0.35 10.46
N GLU A 14 4.78 0.39 10.90
CA GLU A 14 4.05 -0.81 11.31
C GLU A 14 3.72 -1.72 10.12
N ALA A 15 3.32 -1.16 8.97
CA ALA A 15 3.08 -1.91 7.75
C ALA A 15 4.38 -2.57 7.25
N GLY A 16 5.48 -1.80 7.15
CA GLY A 16 6.78 -2.33 6.75
C GLY A 16 7.28 -3.43 7.68
N LYS A 17 7.13 -3.26 9.01
CA LYS A 17 7.48 -4.31 9.97
C LYS A 17 6.71 -5.62 9.71
N ARG A 18 5.38 -5.56 9.51
CA ARG A 18 4.55 -6.74 9.25
C ARG A 18 4.89 -7.43 7.93
N LEU A 19 5.18 -6.65 6.89
CA LEU A 19 5.63 -7.17 5.61
C LEU A 19 6.98 -7.89 5.76
N ASN A 20 7.93 -7.30 6.47
CA ASN A 20 9.23 -7.91 6.75
C ASN A 20 9.11 -9.22 7.57
N GLU A 21 8.22 -9.27 8.56
CA GLU A 21 7.94 -10.49 9.33
C GLU A 21 7.34 -11.63 8.47
N ALA A 22 6.82 -11.31 7.28
CA ALA A 22 6.27 -12.23 6.30
C ALA A 22 7.20 -12.46 5.09
N ASP A 23 8.47 -12.07 5.18
CA ASP A 23 9.46 -12.18 4.10
C ASP A 23 9.10 -11.34 2.84
N LEU A 24 8.33 -10.25 3.01
CA LEU A 24 7.88 -9.33 1.95
C LEU A 24 8.61 -7.98 1.97
N GLU A 25 9.92 -7.98 2.24
CA GLU A 25 10.75 -6.76 2.35
C GLU A 25 10.92 -6.00 1.03
N TYR A 26 10.56 -6.62 -0.09
CA TYR A 26 10.58 -6.04 -1.44
C TYR A 26 9.29 -5.26 -1.79
N VAL A 27 8.29 -5.24 -0.90
CA VAL A 27 7.08 -4.43 -1.08
C VAL A 27 7.38 -3.01 -0.61
N GLU A 28 7.28 -2.04 -1.52
CA GLU A 28 7.44 -0.64 -1.17
C GLU A 28 6.19 -0.11 -0.47
N VAL A 29 6.37 0.64 0.61
CA VAL A 29 5.28 1.23 1.40
C VAL A 29 5.42 2.75 1.39
N GLN A 30 4.41 3.43 0.86
CA GLN A 30 4.38 4.89 0.76
C GLN A 30 3.07 5.45 1.34
N PRO A 31 3.05 6.72 1.79
CA PRO A 31 1.82 7.39 2.16
C PRO A 31 0.92 7.55 0.92
N GLY A 32 -0.26 6.95 0.96
CA GLY A 32 -1.20 6.99 -0.16
C GLY A 32 -1.94 8.33 -0.19
N LEU A 33 -1.85 9.03 -1.32
CA LEU A 33 -2.66 10.22 -1.55
C LEU A 33 -4.07 9.81 -1.98
N THR A 34 -5.08 10.43 -1.38
CA THR A 34 -6.47 10.21 -1.79
C THR A 34 -7.23 11.52 -1.87
N SER A 35 -8.46 11.50 -2.38
CA SER A 35 -9.32 12.67 -2.44
C SER A 35 -10.42 12.57 -1.40
N CYS A 36 -10.74 13.68 -0.75
CA CYS A 36 -11.85 13.75 0.19
C CYS A 36 -13.16 13.36 -0.53
N PRO A 37 -13.89 12.32 -0.10
CA PRO A 37 -15.10 11.87 -0.78
C PRO A 37 -16.26 12.86 -0.68
N ALA A 38 -16.16 13.88 0.19
CA ALA A 38 -17.19 14.90 0.38
C ALA A 38 -17.02 16.11 -0.54
N CYS A 39 -15.78 16.61 -0.73
CA CYS A 39 -15.51 17.84 -1.51
C CYS A 39 -14.58 17.64 -2.71
N GLY A 40 -13.91 16.49 -2.82
CA GLY A 40 -12.98 16.18 -3.91
C GLY A 40 -11.60 16.85 -3.79
N GLU A 41 -11.34 17.61 -2.72
CA GLU A 41 -10.02 18.17 -2.46
C GLU A 41 -9.01 17.09 -2.10
N PRO A 42 -7.71 17.29 -2.36
CA PRO A 42 -6.66 16.39 -1.91
C PRO A 42 -6.77 16.19 -0.39
N LEU A 43 -6.86 14.94 0.02
CA LEU A 43 -6.76 14.54 1.41
C LEU A 43 -5.30 14.15 1.65
N ASP A 44 -4.66 14.80 2.62
CA ASP A 44 -3.37 14.33 3.12
C ASP A 44 -3.51 12.85 3.51
N ALA A 45 -2.44 12.08 3.36
CA ALA A 45 -2.47 10.63 3.57
C ALA A 45 -2.97 10.20 4.96
N ALA A 46 -3.16 11.13 5.90
CA ALA A 46 -3.82 10.89 7.18
C ALA A 46 -4.97 11.86 7.49
N PHE A 47 -6.05 11.33 8.07
CA PHE A 47 -7.17 12.07 8.63
C PHE A 47 -7.27 11.84 10.14
N LEU A 48 -7.24 12.91 10.93
CA LEU A 48 -7.32 12.86 12.39
C LEU A 48 -8.72 13.19 12.90
N ALA A 49 -9.28 12.33 13.75
CA ALA A 49 -10.52 12.55 14.46
C ALA A 49 -10.48 11.92 15.85
N ALA A 50 -10.78 12.72 16.89
CA ALA A 50 -10.83 12.26 18.28
C ALA A 50 -9.61 11.39 18.67
N ASP A 51 -8.41 11.95 18.49
CA ASP A 51 -7.11 11.29 18.76
C ASP A 51 -6.83 10.00 17.98
N THR A 52 -7.66 9.68 16.98
CA THR A 52 -7.50 8.55 16.07
C THR A 52 -7.13 9.04 14.68
N ALA A 53 -6.19 8.37 14.03
CA ALA A 53 -5.84 8.66 12.64
C ALA A 53 -6.29 7.53 11.71
N LEU A 54 -6.86 7.89 10.57
CA LEU A 54 -6.99 7.01 9.41
C LEU A 54 -5.87 7.36 8.44
N VAL A 55 -5.07 6.37 8.06
CA VAL A 55 -3.93 6.57 7.15
C VAL A 55 -4.12 5.74 5.89
N GLY A 56 -4.08 6.40 4.74
CA GLY A 56 -3.97 5.75 3.43
C GLY A 56 -2.53 5.34 3.17
N LEU A 57 -2.33 4.10 2.75
CA LEU A 57 -1.04 3.59 2.32
C LEU A 57 -1.12 3.14 0.87
N GLU A 58 -0.07 3.41 0.12
CA GLU A 58 0.19 2.89 -1.20
C GLU A 58 1.27 1.82 -1.10
N LEU A 59 1.02 0.68 -1.74
CA LEU A 59 1.84 -0.51 -1.67
C LEU A 59 2.18 -0.92 -3.10
N GLU A 60 3.47 -1.02 -3.39
CA GLU A 60 3.98 -1.38 -4.72
C GLU A 60 4.84 -2.64 -4.62
N MET A 61 4.69 -3.54 -5.60
CA MET A 61 5.52 -4.74 -5.71
C MET A 61 5.58 -5.21 -7.17
N THR A 62 6.72 -5.75 -7.58
CA THR A 62 6.88 -6.40 -8.89
C THR A 62 6.58 -7.89 -8.78
N ILE A 63 5.78 -8.42 -9.71
CA ILE A 63 5.44 -9.84 -9.79
C ILE A 63 5.99 -10.41 -11.07
N PHE A 64 6.94 -11.33 -10.95
CA PHE A 64 7.50 -12.05 -12.08
C PHE A 64 6.61 -13.23 -12.49
N ASN A 65 6.57 -13.53 -13.80
CA ASN A 65 5.84 -14.67 -14.36
C ASN A 65 4.31 -14.66 -14.13
N ALA A 66 3.69 -13.48 -14.06
CA ALA A 66 2.24 -13.39 -14.06
C ALA A 66 1.67 -13.73 -15.45
N GLU A 67 0.61 -14.54 -15.50
CA GLU A 67 -0.01 -14.95 -16.77
C GLU A 67 -1.03 -13.93 -17.31
N SER A 68 -1.43 -12.96 -16.48
CA SER A 68 -2.38 -11.88 -16.79
C SER A 68 -2.45 -10.87 -15.63
N ASP A 69 -3.01 -9.69 -15.88
CA ASP A 69 -3.31 -8.70 -14.83
C ASP A 69 -4.18 -9.26 -13.70
N GLU A 70 -5.13 -10.15 -14.00
CA GLU A 70 -5.98 -10.79 -13.00
C GLU A 70 -5.18 -11.76 -12.14
N HIS A 71 -4.22 -12.48 -12.73
CA HIS A 71 -3.31 -13.35 -12.01
C HIS A 71 -2.37 -12.54 -11.11
N ALA A 72 -1.75 -11.47 -11.64
CA ALA A 72 -0.92 -10.55 -10.87
C ALA A 72 -1.70 -9.93 -9.69
N SER A 73 -2.90 -9.44 -9.94
CA SER A 73 -3.79 -8.87 -8.91
C SER A 73 -4.13 -9.86 -7.81
N ARG A 74 -4.30 -11.14 -8.15
CA ARG A 74 -4.56 -12.21 -7.17
C ARG A 74 -3.35 -12.50 -6.31
N ILE A 75 -2.16 -12.58 -6.92
CA ILE A 75 -0.89 -12.78 -6.21
C ILE A 75 -0.68 -11.62 -5.24
N ALA A 76 -0.73 -10.38 -5.70
CA ALA A 76 -0.55 -9.19 -4.87
C ALA A 76 -1.48 -9.19 -3.64
N LYS A 77 -2.77 -9.44 -3.85
CA LYS A 77 -3.75 -9.51 -2.74
C LYS A 77 -3.49 -10.66 -1.78
N SER A 78 -3.02 -11.80 -2.27
CA SER A 78 -2.74 -12.98 -1.45
C SER A 78 -1.53 -12.75 -0.55
N GLU A 79 -0.43 -12.26 -1.12
CA GLU A 79 0.83 -11.99 -0.40
C GLU A 79 0.62 -10.86 0.64
N VAL A 80 0.29 -9.66 0.16
CA VAL A 80 0.15 -8.47 1.01
C VAL A 80 -1.02 -8.63 1.99
N GLY A 81 -2.15 -9.19 1.55
CA GLY A 81 -3.31 -9.42 2.41
C GLY A 81 -3.04 -10.48 3.49
N GLY A 82 -2.14 -11.43 3.22
CA GLY A 82 -1.67 -12.39 4.22
C GLY A 82 -0.93 -11.74 5.38
N ALA A 83 -0.10 -10.72 5.08
CA ALA A 83 0.66 -9.95 6.05
C ALA A 83 -0.18 -8.85 6.75
N LEU A 84 -1.11 -8.22 6.02
CA LEU A 84 -1.94 -7.12 6.49
C LEU A 84 -3.43 -7.51 6.67
N ARG A 85 -3.68 -8.61 7.40
CA ARG A 85 -5.01 -9.27 7.49
C ARG A 85 -6.18 -8.36 7.88
N ASP A 86 -5.94 -7.37 8.72
CA ASP A 86 -6.97 -6.46 9.24
C ASP A 86 -7.05 -5.13 8.46
N VAL A 87 -6.32 -5.01 7.34
CA VAL A 87 -6.25 -3.80 6.52
C VAL A 87 -7.02 -4.02 5.21
N PRO A 88 -8.02 -3.19 4.88
CA PRO A 88 -8.70 -3.26 3.59
C PRO A 88 -7.74 -2.94 2.45
N LEU A 89 -7.68 -3.82 1.44
CA LEU A 89 -6.82 -3.66 0.27
C LEU A 89 -7.63 -3.50 -1.01
N LYS A 90 -7.15 -2.63 -1.89
CA LYS A 90 -7.71 -2.42 -3.24
C LYS A 90 -6.55 -2.32 -4.23
N VAL A 91 -6.59 -3.14 -5.28
CA VAL A 91 -5.67 -2.99 -6.41
C VAL A 91 -6.09 -1.74 -7.18
N ILE A 92 -5.15 -0.81 -7.35
CA ILE A 92 -5.36 0.50 -7.95
C ILE A 92 -4.94 0.47 -9.42
N GLU A 93 -3.80 -0.14 -9.69
CA GLU A 93 -3.16 -0.21 -11.01
C GLU A 93 -2.39 -1.53 -11.14
N VAL A 94 -2.26 -2.01 -12.38
CA VAL A 94 -1.36 -3.09 -12.78
C VAL A 94 -0.68 -2.61 -14.05
N ILE A 95 0.66 -2.62 -14.05
CA ILE A 95 1.48 -2.17 -15.17
C ILE A 95 2.33 -3.35 -15.61
N GLU A 96 2.26 -3.70 -16.90
CA GLU A 96 3.20 -4.65 -17.49
C GLU A 96 4.56 -3.95 -17.65
N GLU A 97 5.54 -4.38 -16.88
CA GLU A 97 6.93 -3.98 -17.09
C GLU A 97 7.46 -4.72 -18.31
N ALA A 98 8.05 -3.99 -19.26
CA ALA A 98 8.76 -4.64 -20.35
C ALA A 98 9.94 -5.41 -19.75
N GLU A 99 10.14 -6.66 -20.16
CA GLU A 99 11.38 -7.38 -19.85
C GLU A 99 12.52 -6.53 -20.40
N ASP A 100 13.30 -5.90 -19.51
CA ASP A 100 14.57 -5.31 -19.90
C ASP A 100 15.45 -6.50 -20.34
N ASP A 101 15.45 -6.75 -21.64
CA ASP A 101 16.46 -7.56 -22.32
C ASP A 101 17.82 -6.87 -22.06
N GLU A 102 18.42 -7.13 -20.90
CA GLU A 102 19.82 -6.79 -20.62
C GLU A 102 20.69 -7.57 -21.62
N GLU A 103 21.06 -6.93 -22.74
CA GLU A 103 22.10 -7.39 -23.68
C GLU A 103 23.49 -7.52 -23.01
#